data_AF-A0A2H0VYE9-F1
#
_entry.id   AF-A0A2H0VYE9-F1
#
_cell.length_a   1.000
_cell.length_b   1.000
_cell.length_c   1.000
_cell.angle_alpha   90.00
_cell.angle_beta   90.00
_cell.angle_gamma   90.00
#
_symmetry.space_group_name_H-M   'P 1'
#
loop_
_entity.id
_entity.type
_entity.pdbx_description
1 polymer ?
#
loop_
_entity_poly.entity_id
_entity_poly.type
_entity_poly.pdbx_seq_one_letter_code
_entity_poly.pdbx_strand_id
1 'polypeptide(L)'
;MFFDKSEIRGLKDVLRGKMRHKGVLLSKLERVDGKYLYRGHLFSLNKPTKSTAKGKKMMVLATRTINGERRVKLVHFGAIGYGHNYNQKAKRSYLARSAGIRNKSGKLTKDDRWSPNYWARKVLWPAKKPARGPKST
;
A
#
# COMPACT_ATOMS: atom_id res chain seq x y z
N MET A 1 38.11 -2.72 14.28
CA MET A 1 37.77 -1.94 13.07
C MET A 1 36.37 -1.37 13.28
N PHE A 2 36.28 -0.10 13.68
CA PHE A 2 35.00 0.54 14.03
C PHE A 2 34.46 1.26 12.79
N PHE A 3 33.31 0.81 12.28
CA PHE A 3 32.62 1.48 11.18
C PHE A 3 32.07 2.84 11.62
N ASP A 4 32.21 3.85 10.77
CA ASP A 4 31.69 5.19 11.01
C ASP A 4 30.14 5.18 11.06
N LYS A 5 29.56 6.03 11.92
CA LYS A 5 28.10 6.17 12.09
C LYS A 5 27.41 6.57 10.77
N SER A 6 28.10 7.29 9.87
CA SER A 6 27.55 7.68 8.57
C SER A 6 27.46 6.49 7.61
N GLU A 7 28.49 5.62 7.57
CA GLU A 7 28.48 4.37 6.80
C GLU A 7 27.42 3.39 7.29
N ILE A 8 27.26 3.25 8.62
CA ILE A 8 26.22 2.41 9.21
C ILE A 8 24.82 2.93 8.84
N ARG A 9 24.62 4.26 8.78
CA ARG A 9 23.35 4.87 8.36
C ARG A 9 23.09 4.63 6.86
N GLY A 10 24.10 4.81 6.01
CA GLY A 10 24.05 4.50 4.59
C GLY A 10 23.71 3.03 4.32
N LEU A 11 24.35 2.10 5.03
CA LEU A 11 24.03 0.67 4.97
C LEU A 11 22.59 0.38 5.42
N LYS A 12 22.13 0.99 6.53
CA LYS A 12 20.75 0.84 7.00
C LYS A 12 19.75 1.39 5.97
N ASP A 13 20.05 2.45 5.26
CA ASP A 13 19.19 3.02 4.23
C ASP A 13 19.17 2.19 2.94
N VAL A 14 20.31 1.64 2.52
CA VAL A 14 20.41 0.67 1.41
C VAL A 14 19.67 -0.63 1.74
N LEU A 15 19.85 -1.17 2.95
CA LEU A 15 19.15 -2.35 3.43
C LEU A 15 17.64 -2.08 3.57
N ARG A 16 17.23 -0.92 4.10
CA ARG A 16 15.83 -0.48 4.11
C ARG A 16 15.29 -0.38 2.68
N GLY A 17 16.05 0.15 1.72
CA GLY A 17 15.69 0.26 0.31
C GLY A 17 15.48 -1.10 -0.38
N LYS A 18 16.40 -2.06 -0.18
CA LYS A 18 16.27 -3.44 -0.68
C LYS A 18 15.10 -4.19 -0.01
N MET A 19 14.88 -4.00 1.29
CA MET A 19 13.76 -4.61 2.03
C MET A 19 12.38 -4.05 1.63
N ARG A 20 12.28 -2.79 1.20
CA ARG A 20 11.01 -2.17 0.76
C ARG A 20 10.38 -2.85 -0.45
N HIS A 21 11.18 -3.50 -1.29
CA HIS A 21 10.69 -4.19 -2.49
C HIS A 21 10.31 -5.65 -2.21
N LYS A 22 11.03 -6.32 -1.30
CA LYS A 22 10.79 -7.72 -0.93
C LYS A 22 9.80 -7.89 0.24
N GLY A 23 9.46 -6.82 0.96
CA GLY A 23 8.58 -6.89 2.12
C GLY A 23 9.21 -7.63 3.31
N VAL A 24 8.53 -7.58 4.45
CA VAL A 24 8.95 -8.26 5.68
C VAL A 24 8.27 -9.62 5.77
N LEU A 25 8.94 -10.64 6.27
CA LEU A 25 8.33 -11.95 6.51
C LEU A 25 7.20 -11.81 7.53
N LEU A 26 6.02 -12.38 7.24
CA LEU A 26 4.89 -12.33 8.16
C LEU A 26 5.24 -13.03 9.49
N SER A 27 6.00 -14.12 9.44
CA SER A 27 6.48 -14.86 10.61
C SER A 27 7.37 -14.06 11.54
N LYS A 28 7.95 -12.95 11.08
CA LYS A 28 8.79 -12.05 11.89
C LYS A 28 7.99 -10.95 12.59
N LEU A 29 6.67 -10.87 12.37
CA LEU A 29 5.82 -9.89 13.03
C LEU A 29 5.22 -10.50 14.29
N GLU A 30 5.25 -9.74 15.37
CA GLU A 30 4.56 -10.08 16.60
C GLU A 30 3.05 -10.07 16.37
N ARG A 31 2.37 -11.09 16.91
CA ARG A 31 0.91 -11.21 16.86
C ARG A 31 0.33 -10.90 18.24
N VAL A 32 -0.51 -9.88 18.29
CA VAL A 32 -1.20 -9.44 19.51
C VAL A 32 -2.69 -9.40 19.23
N ASP A 33 -3.47 -10.17 20.00
CA ASP A 33 -4.94 -10.21 19.89
C ASP A 33 -5.44 -10.37 18.43
N GLY A 34 -4.91 -11.38 17.72
CA GLY A 34 -5.29 -11.66 16.33
C GLY A 34 -4.81 -10.63 15.29
N LYS A 35 -4.16 -9.55 15.70
CA LYS A 35 -3.56 -8.51 14.85
C LYS A 35 -2.04 -8.65 14.81
N TYR A 36 -1.41 -7.94 13.88
CA TYR A 36 0.05 -7.95 13.71
C TYR A 36 0.62 -6.58 14.04
N LEU A 37 1.60 -6.54 14.93
CA LEU A 37 2.33 -5.33 15.26
C LEU A 37 3.32 -5.01 14.15
N TYR A 38 3.21 -3.82 13.58
CA TYR A 38 4.14 -3.35 12.55
C TYR A 38 4.34 -1.84 12.66
N ARG A 39 5.59 -1.41 12.88
CA ARG A 39 5.96 0.01 13.01
C ARG A 39 5.10 0.78 14.03
N GLY A 40 4.86 0.17 15.20
CA GLY A 40 4.11 0.80 16.29
C GLY A 40 2.58 0.80 16.12
N HIS A 41 2.03 0.09 15.13
CA HIS A 41 0.60 -0.01 14.92
C HIS A 41 0.14 -1.47 14.79
N LEU A 42 -1.03 -1.78 15.32
CA LEU A 42 -1.68 -3.08 15.16
C LEU A 42 -2.50 -3.11 13.87
N PHE A 43 -2.25 -4.12 13.04
CA PHE A 43 -2.93 -4.29 11.76
C PHE A 43 -3.68 -5.62 11.69
N SER A 44 -4.91 -5.56 11.19
CA SER A 44 -5.52 -6.71 10.54
C SER A 44 -5.03 -6.79 9.08
N LEU A 45 -4.51 -7.95 8.68
CA LEU A 45 -3.93 -8.13 7.34
C LEU A 45 -4.95 -7.84 6.25
N ASN A 46 -4.53 -7.13 5.20
CA ASN A 46 -5.36 -6.78 4.04
C ASN A 46 -6.66 -6.03 4.37
N LYS A 47 -6.78 -5.45 5.58
CA LYS A 47 -7.88 -4.56 5.97
C LYS A 47 -7.37 -3.12 5.99
N PRO A 48 -7.83 -2.26 5.06
CA PRO A 48 -7.44 -0.86 5.05
C PRO A 48 -7.92 -0.10 6.29
N THR A 49 -7.09 0.82 6.76
CA THR A 49 -7.39 1.77 7.84
C THR A 49 -6.91 3.17 7.44
N LYS A 50 -7.23 4.21 8.22
CA LYS A 50 -6.77 5.58 7.97
C LYS A 50 -5.24 5.64 7.97
N SER A 51 -4.68 6.34 7.00
CA SER A 51 -3.21 6.47 6.88
C SER A 51 -2.64 7.42 7.93
N THR A 52 -1.48 7.07 8.48
CA THR A 52 -0.65 7.96 9.30
C THR A 52 0.30 8.83 8.47
N ALA A 53 0.53 8.48 7.20
CA ALA A 53 1.36 9.28 6.29
C ALA A 53 0.63 10.54 5.82
N LYS A 54 1.30 11.70 5.88
CA LYS A 54 0.81 12.99 5.39
C LYS A 54 0.38 12.89 3.93
N GLY A 55 -0.79 13.47 3.62
CA GLY A 55 -1.32 13.53 2.25
C GLY A 55 -1.89 12.21 1.72
N LYS A 56 -1.96 11.15 2.54
CA LYS A 56 -2.54 9.85 2.15
C LYS A 56 -3.85 9.59 2.90
N LYS A 57 -4.85 9.04 2.19
CA LYS A 57 -6.16 8.76 2.79
C LYS A 57 -6.12 7.50 3.66
N MET A 58 -5.65 6.41 3.07
CA MET A 58 -5.73 5.08 3.67
C MET A 58 -4.38 4.37 3.65
N MET A 59 -4.19 3.44 4.56
CA MET A 59 -3.06 2.52 4.56
C MET A 59 -3.53 1.10 4.84
N VAL A 60 -2.71 0.13 4.45
CA VAL A 60 -3.01 -1.30 4.64
C VAL A 60 -1.73 -2.10 4.76
N LEU A 61 -1.70 -3.05 5.70
CA LEU A 61 -0.66 -4.06 5.77
C LEU A 61 -1.02 -5.19 4.79
N ALA A 62 -0.49 -5.08 3.57
CA ALA A 62 -0.82 -5.96 2.47
C ALA A 62 0.08 -7.20 2.45
N THR A 63 -0.51 -8.38 2.19
CA THR A 63 0.23 -9.64 2.14
C THR A 63 0.49 -10.10 0.70
N ARG A 64 1.63 -10.76 0.48
CA ARG A 64 1.95 -11.49 -0.76
C ARG A 64 2.79 -12.72 -0.44
N THR A 65 2.64 -13.79 -1.21
CA THR A 65 3.56 -14.93 -1.16
C THR A 65 4.67 -14.74 -2.18
N ILE A 66 5.92 -14.89 -1.78
CA ILE A 66 7.10 -14.79 -2.64
C ILE A 66 7.98 -15.99 -2.32
N ASN A 67 8.26 -16.83 -3.31
CA ASN A 67 9.08 -18.04 -3.17
C ASN A 67 8.60 -18.93 -2.00
N GLY A 68 7.29 -19.20 -1.92
CA GLY A 68 6.69 -19.99 -0.83
C GLY A 68 6.49 -19.24 0.48
N GLU A 69 7.14 -18.09 0.68
CA GLU A 69 7.07 -17.37 1.95
C GLU A 69 6.00 -16.27 1.95
N ARG A 70 5.21 -16.22 3.03
CA ARG A 70 4.22 -15.14 3.22
C ARG A 70 4.91 -13.89 3.76
N ARG A 71 4.78 -12.79 3.02
CA ARG A 71 5.41 -11.50 3.33
C ARG A 71 4.39 -10.38 3.40
N VAL A 72 4.73 -9.31 4.08
CA VAL A 72 3.92 -8.11 4.27
C VAL A 72 4.62 -6.85 3.80
N LYS A 73 3.80 -5.89 3.35
CA LYS A 73 4.24 -4.54 3.02
C LYS A 73 3.16 -3.55 3.45
N LEU A 74 3.57 -2.50 4.16
CA LEU A 74 2.69 -1.38 4.45
C LEU A 74 2.55 -0.52 3.20
N VAL A 75 1.31 -0.37 2.72
CA VAL A 75 0.97 0.40 1.53
C VAL A 75 0.10 1.57 1.95
N HIS A 76 0.54 2.79 1.66
CA HIS A 76 -0.27 4.00 1.79
C HIS A 76 -0.85 4.38 0.42
N PHE A 77 -2.13 4.72 0.35
CA PHE A 77 -2.84 4.92 -0.91
C PHE A 77 -3.98 5.96 -0.81
N GLY A 78 -4.34 6.53 -1.96
CA GLY A 78 -5.26 7.66 -2.09
C GLY A 78 -4.61 8.97 -1.64
N ALA A 79 -4.76 10.05 -2.41
CA ALA A 79 -4.27 11.38 -2.05
C ALA A 79 -5.38 12.20 -1.38
N ILE A 80 -5.08 12.85 -0.25
CA ILE A 80 -6.00 13.82 0.39
C ILE A 80 -6.25 14.99 -0.58
N GLY A 81 -7.45 15.59 -0.55
CA GLY A 81 -7.84 16.69 -1.43
C GLY A 81 -8.38 16.27 -2.81
N TYR A 82 -8.19 15.01 -3.22
CA TYR A 82 -8.82 14.48 -4.44
C TYR A 82 -10.18 13.87 -4.12
N GLY A 83 -11.26 14.50 -4.59
CA GLY A 83 -12.64 14.04 -4.37
C GLY A 83 -12.92 12.63 -4.91
N HIS A 84 -13.87 11.93 -4.28
CA HIS A 84 -14.28 10.58 -4.67
C HIS A 84 -15.49 10.62 -5.59
N ASN A 85 -15.40 9.93 -6.74
CA ASN A 85 -16.51 9.50 -7.61
C ASN A 85 -17.75 10.42 -7.63
N TYR A 86 -17.59 11.67 -8.08
CA TYR A 86 -18.70 12.63 -8.15
C TYR A 86 -19.67 12.35 -9.30
N ASN A 87 -19.21 11.70 -10.39
CA ASN A 87 -20.09 11.21 -11.44
C ASN A 87 -19.54 9.95 -12.13
N GLN A 88 -20.41 9.27 -12.87
CA GLN A 88 -20.11 7.99 -13.52
C GLN A 88 -19.06 8.12 -14.62
N LYS A 89 -19.04 9.24 -15.36
CA LYS A 89 -18.08 9.50 -16.45
C LYS A 89 -16.65 9.63 -15.92
N ALA A 90 -16.45 10.42 -14.86
CA ALA A 90 -15.16 10.59 -14.20
C ALA A 90 -14.63 9.27 -13.63
N LYS A 91 -15.52 8.49 -13.01
CA LYS A 91 -15.18 7.15 -12.52
C LYS A 91 -14.72 6.22 -13.64
N ARG A 92 -15.45 6.16 -14.76
CA ARG A 92 -15.07 5.35 -15.94
C ARG A 92 -13.70 5.76 -16.47
N SER A 93 -13.45 7.06 -16.65
CA SER A 93 -12.16 7.59 -17.09
C SER A 93 -11.01 7.23 -16.13
N TYR A 94 -11.22 7.40 -14.82
CA TYR A 94 -10.24 6.98 -13.82
C TYR A 94 -9.93 5.48 -13.92
N LEU A 95 -10.96 4.64 -14.02
CA LEU A 95 -10.79 3.19 -14.09
C LEU A 95 -10.08 2.74 -15.37
N ALA A 96 -10.32 3.40 -16.50
CA ALA A 96 -9.61 3.13 -17.74
C ALA A 96 -8.11 3.45 -17.61
N ARG A 97 -7.76 4.67 -17.20
CA ARG A 97 -6.36 5.09 -17.05
C ARG A 97 -5.62 4.26 -16.01
N SER A 98 -6.22 4.09 -14.83
CA SER A 98 -5.58 3.35 -13.73
C SER A 98 -5.47 1.85 -14.01
N ALA A 99 -6.24 1.30 -14.95
CA ALA A 99 -6.11 -0.11 -15.32
C ALA A 99 -4.82 -0.39 -16.10
N GLY A 100 -4.28 0.59 -16.82
CA GLY A 100 -3.07 0.45 -17.64
C GLY A 100 -1.75 0.73 -16.91
N ILE A 101 -1.77 1.17 -15.65
CA ILE A 101 -0.55 1.51 -14.91
C ILE A 101 0.29 0.26 -14.66
N ARG A 102 1.54 0.25 -15.14
CA ARG A 102 2.51 -0.84 -14.98
C ARG A 102 3.62 -0.48 -13.99
N ASN A 103 4.20 -1.49 -13.35
CA ASN A 103 5.41 -1.33 -12.54
C ASN A 103 6.66 -1.39 -13.43
N LYS A 104 7.85 -1.22 -12.83
CA LYS A 104 9.15 -1.25 -13.53
C LYS A 104 9.42 -2.57 -14.28
N SER A 105 8.74 -3.65 -13.92
CA SER A 105 8.85 -4.96 -14.57
C SER A 105 7.75 -5.19 -15.62
N GLY A 106 7.03 -4.14 -16.04
CA GLY A 106 5.95 -4.22 -17.02
C GLY A 106 4.64 -4.84 -16.51
N LYS A 107 4.55 -5.27 -15.24
CA LYS A 107 3.36 -5.92 -14.69
C LYS A 107 2.29 -4.91 -14.28
N LEU A 108 1.03 -5.25 -14.52
CA LEU A 108 -0.12 -4.39 -14.18
C LEU A 108 -0.24 -4.20 -12.67
N THR A 109 -0.25 -2.94 -12.24
CA THR A 109 -0.30 -2.58 -10.82
C THR A 109 -1.70 -2.67 -10.22
N LYS A 110 -2.75 -2.76 -11.06
CA LYS A 110 -4.12 -3.00 -10.62
C LYS A 110 -4.33 -4.40 -10.06
N ASP A 111 -3.43 -5.34 -10.34
CA ASP A 111 -3.50 -6.74 -9.93
C ASP A 111 -2.50 -7.07 -8.80
N ASP A 112 -1.64 -6.13 -8.43
CA ASP A 112 -0.64 -6.30 -7.38
C ASP A 112 -1.14 -5.77 -6.04
N ARG A 113 -1.39 -6.66 -5.07
CA ARG A 113 -1.78 -6.29 -3.69
C ARG A 113 -0.74 -5.41 -2.98
N TRP A 114 0.50 -5.35 -3.44
CA TRP A 114 1.51 -4.43 -2.89
C TRP A 114 1.55 -3.07 -3.57
N SER A 115 0.65 -2.83 -4.52
CA SER A 115 0.49 -1.57 -5.21
C SER A 115 -0.54 -0.66 -4.54
N PRO A 116 -0.27 0.65 -4.40
CA PRO A 116 -1.28 1.63 -4.05
C PRO A 116 -2.48 1.65 -5.02
N ASN A 117 -2.25 1.38 -6.31
CA ASN A 117 -3.28 1.39 -7.34
C ASN A 117 -4.33 0.28 -7.13
N TYR A 118 -3.89 -0.94 -6.80
CA TYR A 118 -4.78 -2.04 -6.45
C TYR A 118 -5.76 -1.63 -5.33
N TRP A 119 -5.23 -1.06 -4.25
CA TRP A 119 -6.04 -0.66 -3.09
C TRP A 119 -6.93 0.55 -3.38
N ALA A 120 -6.44 1.53 -4.14
CA ALA A 120 -7.26 2.66 -4.57
C ALA A 120 -8.48 2.17 -5.38
N ARG A 121 -8.26 1.33 -6.40
CA ARG A 121 -9.35 0.75 -7.21
C ARG A 121 -10.28 -0.16 -6.41
N LYS A 122 -9.76 -0.87 -5.41
CA LYS A 122 -10.58 -1.78 -4.58
C LYS A 122 -11.45 -1.05 -3.55
N VAL A 123 -10.91 -0.01 -2.93
CA VAL A 123 -11.49 0.60 -1.72
C VAL A 123 -12.13 1.96 -2.01
N LEU A 124 -11.41 2.82 -2.71
CA LEU A 124 -11.77 4.23 -2.89
C LEU A 124 -12.51 4.48 -4.22
N TRP A 125 -12.17 3.72 -5.27
CA TRP A 125 -12.83 3.78 -6.58
C TRP A 125 -13.31 2.40 -7.09
N PRO A 126 -14.11 1.66 -6.30
CA PRO A 126 -14.58 0.32 -6.66
C PRO A 126 -15.47 0.33 -7.91
N ALA A 127 -15.11 -0.47 -8.92
CA ALA A 127 -15.84 -0.56 -10.19
C ALA A 127 -17.33 -0.90 -10.00
N LYS A 128 -17.65 -1.80 -9.07
CA LYS A 128 -19.01 -2.33 -8.84
C LYS A 128 -19.91 -1.48 -7.93
N LYS A 129 -19.44 -0.36 -7.35
CA LYS A 129 -20.27 0.53 -6.51
C LYS A 129 -20.69 1.80 -7.26
N PRO A 130 -21.87 2.37 -7.02
CA PRO A 130 -22.27 3.60 -7.70
C PRO A 130 -21.35 4.77 -7.31
N ALA A 131 -21.22 5.76 -8.20
CA ALA A 131 -20.46 6.98 -7.96
C ALA A 131 -21.24 7.94 -7.04
N ARG A 132 -21.33 7.59 -5.75
CA ARG A 132 -22.05 8.34 -4.69
C ARG A 132 -21.10 8.91 -3.64
N GLY A 133 -19.82 9.12 -3.99
CA GLY A 133 -18.82 9.58 -3.03
C GLY A 133 -19.11 11.00 -2.54
N PRO A 134 -18.70 11.36 -1.30
CA PRO A 134 -18.79 12.74 -0.85
C PRO A 134 -17.97 13.64 -1.78
N LYS A 135 -18.53 14.81 -2.14
CA LYS A 135 -17.90 15.78 -3.05
C LYS A 135 -16.59 16.36 -2.49
N SER A 136 -16.41 16.33 -1.16
CA SER A 136 -15.18 16.74 -0.45
C SER A 136 -14.55 15.58 0.34
N THR A 137 -13.23 15.62 0.53
CA THR A 137 -12.50 14.74 1.46
C THR A 137 -11.33 15.49 2.08
#